data_AF-A0ABD8ABJ0-F1
#
_entry.id   AF-A0ABD8ABJ0-F1
#
_cell.length_a   1.000
_cell.length_b   1.000
_cell.length_c   1.000
_cell.angle_alpha   90.00
_cell.angle_beta   90.00
_cell.angle_gamma   90.00
#
_symmetry.space_group_name_H-M   'P 1'
#
loop_
_entity.id
_entity.type
_entity.pdbx_description
1 polymer ?
#
loop_
_entity_poly.entity_id
_entity_poly.type
_entity_poly.pdbx_seq_one_letter_code
_entity_poly.pdbx_strand_id
1 'polypeptide(L)' 'MQTIEVSDNLYKEILAHRRGDESISKGIERTFKQDRPGKKSKALQEIDEIREGKFYTRMEVEGAPEN' A
#
# COMPACT_ATOMS: atom_id res chain seq x y z
N MET A 1 -7.80 -20.17 -15.43
CA MET A 1 -7.62 -20.62 -14.03
C MET A 1 -6.42 -21.54 -14.03
N GLN A 2 -5.42 -21.27 -13.21
CA GLN A 2 -4.24 -22.13 -13.09
C GLN A 2 -4.32 -22.86 -11.76
N THR A 3 -3.81 -24.09 -11.73
CA THR A 3 -3.73 -24.90 -10.52
C THR A 3 -2.29 -24.84 -10.02
N ILE A 4 -2.12 -24.61 -8.72
CA ILE A 4 -0.83 -24.65 -8.05
C ILE A 4 -0.92 -25.65 -6.91
N GLU A 5 0.18 -26.37 -6.69
CA GLU A 5 0.32 -27.23 -5.52
C GLU A 5 1.05 -26.47 -4.43
N VAL A 6 0.54 -26.57 -3.20
CA VAL A 6 1.11 -25.94 -2.01
C VAL A 6 1.13 -26.96 -0.90
N SER A 7 1.99 -26.76 0.10
CA SER A 7 1.99 -27.62 1.28
C SER A 7 0.71 -27.44 2.09
N ASP A 8 0.28 -28.50 2.79
CA ASP A 8 -0.92 -28.47 3.64
C ASP A 8 -0.85 -27.37 4.71
N ASN A 9 0.33 -27.11 5.25
CA ASN A 9 0.55 -26.06 6.24
C ASN A 9 0.29 -24.68 5.64
N LEU A 10 0.84 -24.40 4.46
CA LEU A 10 0.60 -23.15 3.76
C LEU A 10 -0.86 -23.00 3.35
N TYR A 11 -1.51 -24.09 2.94
CA TYR A 11 -2.94 -24.07 2.63
C TYR A 11 -3.80 -23.70 3.85
N LYS A 12 -3.50 -24.25 5.03
CA LYS A 12 -4.18 -23.89 6.29
C LYS A 12 -3.98 -22.42 6.65
N GLU A 13 -2.77 -21.90 6.49
CA GLU A 13 -2.49 -20.48 6.71
C GLU A 13 -3.31 -19.58 5.76
N ILE A 14 -3.39 -19.94 4.48
CA ILE A 14 -4.20 -19.18 3.51
C ILE A 14 -5.69 -19.23 3.89
N LEU A 15 -6.19 -20.38 4.34
CA LEU A 15 -7.57 -20.52 4.80
C LEU A 15 -7.88 -19.67 6.03
N ALA A 16 -6.94 -19.55 6.97
CA ALA A 16 -7.12 -18.71 8.16
C ALA A 16 -7.32 -17.22 7.83
N HIS A 17 -6.78 -16.76 6.70
CA HIS A 17 -6.90 -15.38 6.23
C HIS A 17 -8.12 -15.14 5.32
N ARG A 18 -8.90 -16.19 5.01
CA ARG A 18 -10.10 -16.13 4.16
C ARG A 18 -11.26 -15.51 4.94
N ARG A 19 -12.05 -14.66 4.29
CA ARG A 19 -13.24 -14.01 4.84
C ARG A 19 -14.49 -14.50 4.13
N GLY A 20 -15.38 -15.17 4.87
CA GLY A 20 -16.63 -15.73 4.36
C GLY A 20 -16.38 -16.67 3.17
N ASP A 21 -17.20 -16.51 2.13
CA ASP A 21 -17.21 -17.41 0.97
C ASP A 21 -16.30 -16.97 -0.18
N GLU A 22 -15.38 -16.03 0.04
CA GLU A 22 -14.51 -15.52 -1.03
C GLU A 22 -13.61 -16.61 -1.64
N SER A 23 -13.14 -16.46 -2.88
CA SER A 23 -12.18 -17.42 -3.44
C SER A 23 -10.80 -17.30 -2.76
N ILE A 24 -10.05 -18.40 -2.73
CA ILE A 24 -8.66 -18.40 -2.25
C ILE A 24 -7.81 -17.36 -2.99
N SER A 25 -7.99 -17.26 -4.31
CA SER A 25 -7.29 -16.27 -5.14
C SER A 25 -7.60 -14.83 -4.70
N LYS A 26 -8.83 -14.53 -4.30
CA LYS A 26 -9.26 -13.20 -3.81
C LYS A 26 -8.72 -12.91 -2.41
N GLY A 27 -8.65 -13.93 -1.55
CA GLY A 27 -7.97 -13.84 -0.26
C GLY A 27 -6.49 -13.51 -0.40
N ILE A 28 -5.78 -14.24 -1.28
CA ILE A 28 -4.37 -13.98 -1.62
C ILE A 28 -4.21 -12.58 -2.20
N GLU A 29 -5.04 -12.19 -3.17
CA GLU A 29 -4.99 -10.87 -3.77
C GLU A 29 -5.16 -9.76 -2.73
N ARG A 30 -6.10 -9.88 -1.79
CA ARG A 30 -6.26 -8.91 -0.72
C ARG A 30 -5.00 -8.82 0.14
N THR A 31 -4.50 -9.95 0.64
CA THR A 31 -3.34 -9.96 1.54
C THR A 31 -2.10 -9.39 0.85
N PHE A 32 -1.80 -9.83 -0.37
CA PHE A 32 -0.55 -9.49 -1.06
C PHE A 32 -0.62 -8.25 -1.95
N LYS A 33 -1.81 -7.83 -2.44
CA LYS A 33 -1.95 -6.51 -3.08
C LYS A 33 -2.07 -5.39 -2.05
N GLN A 34 -2.61 -5.62 -0.85
CA GLN A 34 -2.63 -4.56 0.17
C GLN A 34 -1.25 -4.28 0.76
N ASP A 35 -0.32 -5.23 0.74
CA ASP A 35 1.11 -4.97 1.04
C ASP A 35 1.83 -4.11 -0.01
N ARG A 36 1.17 -3.82 -1.15
CA ARG A 36 1.60 -2.81 -2.13
C ARG A 36 0.38 -2.01 -2.64
N PRO A 37 -0.27 -1.17 -1.82
CA PRO A 37 0.19 0.22 -1.67
C PRO A 37 -0.29 0.91 -0.35
N GLY A 38 0.60 1.37 0.53
CA GLY A 38 0.09 2.03 1.76
C GLY A 38 1.05 2.80 2.67
N LYS A 39 2.37 2.69 2.48
CA LYS A 39 3.31 3.67 3.03
C LYS A 39 4.00 4.34 1.86
N LYS A 40 3.31 5.24 1.15
CA LYS A 40 4.06 6.27 0.43
C LYS A 40 4.83 7.01 1.52
N SER A 41 6.15 6.86 1.51
CA SER A 41 7.06 7.69 2.31
C SER A 41 6.61 9.15 2.17
N LYS A 42 6.73 9.97 3.22
CA LYS A 42 6.39 11.41 3.14
C LYS A 42 6.97 12.05 1.88
N ALA A 43 8.21 11.68 1.53
CA ALA A 43 8.87 12.11 0.30
C ALA A 43 8.11 11.76 -0.99
N LEU A 44 7.48 10.58 -1.08
CA LEU A 44 6.70 10.18 -2.25
C LEU A 44 5.34 10.90 -2.30
N GLN A 45 4.77 11.27 -1.15
CA GLN A 45 3.57 12.13 -1.11
C GLN A 45 3.91 13.55 -1.58
N GLU A 46 5.00 14.13 -1.08
CA GLU A 46 5.47 15.46 -1.48
C GLU A 46 5.77 15.55 -2.99
N ILE A 47 6.40 14.52 -3.57
CA ILE A 47 6.66 14.47 -5.02
C ILE A 47 5.37 14.42 -5.84
N ASP A 48 4.37 13.66 -5.39
CA ASP A 48 3.08 13.60 -6.07
C ASP A 48 2.32 14.94 -5.96
N GLU A 49 2.38 15.62 -4.81
CA GLU A 49 1.80 16.95 -4.64
C GLU A 49 2.44 18.00 -5.56
N ILE A 50 3.76 17.95 -5.74
CA ILE A 50 4.47 18.81 -6.70
C ILE A 50 4.03 18.51 -8.15
N ARG A 51 3.85 17.23 -8.50
CA ARG A 51 3.36 16.82 -9.84
C ARG A 51 1.92 17.29 -10.10
N GLU A 52 1.09 17.34 -9.07
CA GLU A 52 -0.27 17.90 -9.12
C GLU A 52 -0.28 19.44 -9.12
N GLY A 53 0.89 20.08 -9.06
CA GLY A 53 1.05 21.54 -9.20
C GLY A 53 1.00 22.31 -7.88
N LYS A 54 1.09 21.64 -6.73
CA LYS A 54 1.29 22.31 -5.44
C LYS A 54 2.78 22.63 -5.27
N PHE A 55 3.10 23.92 -5.28
CA PHE A 55 4.45 24.41 -5.00
C PHE A 55 4.44 25.24 -3.73
N TYR A 56 5.39 24.98 -2.84
CA TYR A 56 5.59 25.81 -1.66
C TYR A 56 6.28 27.12 -2.04
N THR A 57 5.85 28.20 -1.43
CA THR A 57 6.51 29.49 -1.52
C THR A 57 7.73 29.52 -0.60
N ARG A 58 8.74 30.33 -0.94
CA ARG A 58 10.00 30.43 -0.18
C ARG A 58 9.78 30.68 1.33
N MET A 59 8.74 31.45 1.66
CA MET A 59 8.38 31.82 3.03
C MET A 59 7.83 30.64 3.85
N GLU A 60 7.17 29.68 3.20
CA GLU A 60 6.63 28.48 3.85
C GLU A 60 7.73 27.45 4.17
N VAL A 61 8.83 27.46 3.39
CA VAL A 61 9.95 26.53 3.57
C VAL A 61 11.01 27.08 4.52
N GLU A 62 11.31 28.38 4.44
CA GLU A 62 12.34 29.01 5.28
C GLU A 62 11.84 29.38 6.69
N GLY A 63 10.53 29.27 6.95
CA GLY A 63 9.92 29.77 8.19
C GLY A 63 9.93 31.30 8.22
N ALA A 64 8.97 31.92 8.91
CA ALA A 64 8.98 33.38 9.06
C ALA A 64 10.30 33.81 9.73
N PRO A 65 10.96 34.90 9.26
CA PRO A 65 12.13 35.41 9.95
C PRO A 65 11.71 35.77 11.37
N GLU A 66 12.30 35.11 12.37
CA GLU A 66 12.23 35.57 13.75
C GLU A 66 12.76 37.00 13.78
N ASN A 67 11.92 37.95 14.22
CA ASN A 67 12.32 39.34 14.42
C ASN A 67 13.22 39.46 15.65
#